data_AF-A0A4R8M5U8-F1
#
_entry.id   AF-A0A4R8M5U8-F1
#
_cell.length_a   1.000
_cell.length_b   1.000
_cell.length_c   1.000
_cell.angle_alpha   90.00
_cell.angle_beta   90.00
_cell.angle_gamma   90.00
#
_symmetry.space_group_name_H-M   'P 1'
#
loop_
_entity.id
_entity.type
_entity.pdbx_description
1 polymer ?
#
loop_
_entity_poly.entity_id
_entity_poly.type
_entity_poly.pdbx_seq_one_letter_code
_entity_poly.pdbx_strand_id
1 'polypeptide(L)'
;MKRFWKFPVMAFIFTALLFGALPAFAKDSGDERVIEVIRWECFVCGKQYFTFAPDDIGGKTKAEHKIPDYQQKNWVMFSDPGKSISKCPKSGDDAHMFFKKEEFKTSPYIVHERKNDYVVLKNGGPIKTKIKKWRCGLCKKDGFCFDGDDMDLWEGLIFKNPQKVFNMGSGSSIPVCNFKLITGEELKCHMVTLDSAKNYPSIEIAKLMSNLWYSD
;
A
#
# COMPACT_ATOMS: atom_id res chain seq x y z
N MET A 1 -27.81 -21.57 -46.13
CA MET A 1 -26.77 -20.53 -46.05
C MET A 1 -27.23 -19.46 -45.07
N LYS A 2 -26.49 -19.22 -43.98
CA LYS A 2 -26.38 -17.90 -43.34
C LYS A 2 -25.12 -17.91 -42.46
N ARG A 3 -24.13 -17.24 -43.00
CA ARG A 3 -22.70 -17.30 -42.70
C ARG A 3 -22.41 -16.14 -41.73
N PHE A 4 -21.78 -16.47 -40.60
CA PHE A 4 -20.77 -15.66 -39.92
C PHE A 4 -21.06 -14.19 -39.62
N TRP A 5 -21.56 -13.91 -38.42
CA TRP A 5 -21.44 -12.59 -37.75
C TRP A 5 -20.91 -12.77 -36.31
N LYS A 6 -19.87 -13.60 -36.13
CA LYS A 6 -19.17 -13.80 -34.84
C LYS A 6 -17.84 -13.04 -34.74
N PHE A 7 -17.49 -12.25 -35.75
CA PHE A 7 -16.18 -11.61 -35.87
C PHE A 7 -15.98 -10.23 -35.22
N PRO A 8 -16.99 -9.37 -34.95
CA PRO A 8 -16.67 -7.99 -34.56
C PRO A 8 -16.20 -7.86 -33.10
N VAL A 9 -16.61 -8.75 -32.18
CA VAL A 9 -16.27 -8.61 -30.75
C VAL A 9 -14.91 -9.21 -30.41
N MET A 10 -14.58 -10.39 -30.97
CA MET A 10 -13.21 -10.90 -30.83
C MET A 10 -12.21 -10.02 -31.57
N ALA A 11 -12.59 -9.42 -32.71
CA ALA A 11 -11.76 -8.41 -33.35
C ALA A 11 -11.58 -7.17 -32.48
N PHE A 12 -12.58 -6.74 -31.69
CA PHE A 12 -12.43 -5.60 -30.77
C PHE A 12 -11.51 -5.90 -29.58
N ILE A 13 -11.55 -7.12 -29.03
CA ILE A 13 -10.62 -7.57 -27.98
C ILE A 13 -9.21 -7.75 -28.57
N PHE A 14 -9.08 -8.36 -29.74
CA PHE A 14 -7.79 -8.51 -30.43
C PHE A 14 -7.21 -7.19 -30.93
N THR A 15 -8.03 -6.24 -31.39
CA THR A 15 -7.55 -4.91 -31.81
C THR A 15 -7.22 -4.02 -30.63
N ALA A 16 -7.93 -4.13 -29.50
CA ALA A 16 -7.51 -3.51 -28.24
C ALA A 16 -6.16 -4.06 -27.75
N LEU A 17 -5.89 -5.36 -27.97
CA LEU A 17 -4.61 -6.01 -27.67
C LEU A 17 -3.49 -5.70 -28.69
N LEU A 18 -3.82 -5.54 -29.98
CA LEU A 18 -2.84 -5.34 -31.08
C LEU A 18 -2.55 -3.86 -31.39
N PHE A 19 -3.49 -2.94 -31.11
CA PHE A 19 -3.38 -1.50 -31.41
C PHE A 19 -3.39 -0.66 -30.13
N GLY A 20 -2.47 -0.94 -29.20
CA GLY A 20 -1.80 0.06 -28.36
C GLY A 20 -2.61 1.07 -27.53
N ALA A 21 -3.92 0.88 -27.29
CA ALA A 21 -4.75 1.80 -26.54
C ALA A 21 -5.34 1.19 -25.25
N LEU A 22 -4.84 0.03 -24.82
CA LEU A 22 -5.05 -0.43 -23.46
C LEU A 22 -3.96 0.21 -22.58
N PRO A 23 -4.31 0.74 -21.39
CA PRO A 23 -3.30 1.10 -20.41
C PRO A 23 -2.39 -0.11 -20.22
N ALA A 24 -1.07 0.11 -20.29
CA ALA A 24 -0.10 -0.96 -20.14
C ALA A 24 -0.46 -1.75 -18.86
N PHE A 25 -0.76 -3.04 -19.04
CA PHE A 25 -1.03 -3.92 -17.91
C PHE A 25 0.19 -3.93 -17.02
N ALA A 26 -0.05 -4.00 -15.71
CA ALA A 26 1.03 -4.06 -14.76
C ALA A 26 1.87 -5.31 -15.04
N LYS A 27 3.18 -5.11 -15.23
CA LYS A 27 4.16 -6.17 -15.43
C LYS A 27 5.00 -6.27 -14.16
N ASP A 28 5.36 -7.49 -13.76
CA ASP A 28 6.33 -7.73 -12.71
C ASP A 28 7.65 -6.98 -12.99
N SER A 29 8.13 -6.25 -11.98
CA SER A 29 9.44 -5.59 -12.03
C SER A 29 10.60 -6.51 -11.65
N GLY A 30 10.36 -7.62 -10.96
CA GLY A 30 11.39 -8.55 -10.48
C GLY A 30 12.29 -8.01 -9.35
N ASP A 31 12.07 -6.77 -8.90
CA ASP A 31 12.82 -6.12 -7.82
C ASP A 31 12.20 -6.42 -6.44
N GLU A 32 13.05 -6.64 -5.42
CA GLU A 32 12.60 -6.80 -4.04
C GLU A 32 11.96 -5.50 -3.53
N ARG A 33 10.69 -5.59 -3.13
CA ARG A 33 9.84 -4.47 -2.74
C ARG A 33 10.29 -3.93 -1.41
N VAL A 34 10.80 -2.71 -1.41
CA VAL A 34 11.41 -2.12 -0.23
C VAL A 34 10.85 -0.75 0.06
N ILE A 35 10.33 -0.61 1.27
CA ILE A 35 9.89 0.65 1.87
C ILE A 35 11.01 1.15 2.76
N GLU A 36 11.43 2.40 2.58
CA GLU A 36 12.40 3.02 3.49
C GLU A 36 11.74 3.46 4.79
N VAL A 37 12.26 2.93 5.90
CA VAL A 37 11.73 3.17 7.25
C VAL A 37 12.85 3.53 8.21
N ILE A 38 12.50 4.20 9.29
CA ILE A 38 13.43 4.58 10.36
C ILE A 38 12.99 3.89 11.65
N ARG A 39 13.91 3.18 12.30
CA ARG A 39 13.70 2.59 13.63
C ARG A 39 14.09 3.59 14.71
N TRP A 40 13.18 3.79 15.63
CA TRP A 40 13.33 4.61 16.81
C TRP A 40 13.18 3.76 18.06
N GLU A 41 13.87 4.18 19.12
CA GLU A 41 13.70 3.60 20.44
C GLU A 41 13.52 4.73 21.44
N CYS A 42 12.49 4.62 22.27
CA CYS A 42 12.31 5.54 23.38
C CYS A 42 13.35 5.25 24.46
N PHE A 43 14.20 6.21 24.77
CA PHE A 43 15.23 6.08 25.80
C PHE A 43 14.66 5.82 27.20
N VAL A 44 13.45 6.34 27.47
CA VAL A 44 12.83 6.26 28.79
C VAL A 44 12.16 4.90 29.01
N CYS A 45 11.35 4.43 28.06
CA CYS A 45 10.62 3.17 28.23
C CYS A 45 11.23 1.96 27.51
N GLY A 46 12.22 2.16 26.63
CA GLY A 46 12.86 1.12 25.83
C GLY A 46 11.99 0.59 24.66
N LYS A 47 10.77 1.12 24.49
CA LYS A 47 9.87 0.67 23.43
C LYS A 47 10.35 1.12 22.05
N GLN A 48 10.23 0.22 21.08
CA GLN A 48 10.56 0.47 19.68
C GLN A 48 9.37 1.04 18.93
N TYR A 49 9.66 1.97 18.02
CA TYR A 49 8.69 2.57 17.10
C TYR A 49 9.32 2.76 15.73
N PHE A 50 8.49 2.88 14.70
CA PHE A 50 8.93 3.06 13.32
C PHE A 50 8.28 4.27 12.70
N THR A 51 8.97 4.91 11.76
CA THR A 51 8.38 5.92 10.86
C THR A 51 8.78 5.59 9.42
N PHE A 52 8.02 6.10 8.46
CA PHE A 52 8.45 6.06 7.06
C PHE A 52 9.50 7.15 6.83
N ALA A 53 10.58 6.85 6.11
CA ALA A 53 11.54 7.89 5.77
C ALA A 53 10.89 8.90 4.79
N PRO A 54 11.04 10.22 4.99
CA PRO A 54 12.02 10.89 5.86
C PRO A 54 11.46 11.39 7.20
N ASP A 55 10.31 10.89 7.67
CA ASP A 55 9.68 11.42 8.89
C ASP A 55 10.55 11.17 10.14
N ASP A 56 10.99 12.28 10.76
CA ASP A 56 11.85 12.29 11.92
C ASP A 56 11.07 12.57 13.21
N ILE A 57 11.14 11.66 14.19
CA ILE A 57 10.53 11.83 15.52
C ILE A 57 11.57 11.98 16.64
N GLY A 58 12.86 11.97 16.34
CA GLY A 58 13.96 12.02 17.33
C GLY A 58 14.28 13.39 17.90
N GLY A 59 13.58 14.43 17.44
CA GLY A 59 13.71 15.79 17.97
C GLY A 59 15.09 16.43 17.80
N LYS A 60 15.96 15.87 16.95
CA LYS A 60 17.24 16.50 16.57
C LYS A 60 17.02 17.79 15.78
N THR A 61 15.96 17.84 14.99
CA THR A 61 15.59 18.99 14.15
C THR A 61 14.52 19.88 14.79
N LYS A 62 13.69 19.33 15.70
CA LYS A 62 12.57 20.02 16.34
C LYS A 62 12.50 19.67 17.82
N ALA A 63 12.85 20.61 18.69
CA ALA A 63 12.82 20.40 20.15
C ALA A 63 11.41 20.02 20.66
N GLU A 64 10.36 20.52 19.99
CA GLU A 64 8.95 20.22 20.29
C GLU A 64 8.62 18.73 20.26
N HIS A 65 9.39 17.91 19.54
CA HIS A 65 9.20 16.46 19.49
C HIS A 65 9.43 15.78 20.85
N LYS A 66 9.98 16.49 21.84
CA LYS A 66 10.11 16.00 23.23
C LYS A 66 8.94 16.42 24.12
N ILE A 67 8.00 17.23 23.62
CA ILE A 67 6.88 17.77 24.38
C ILE A 67 5.67 16.84 24.24
N PRO A 68 5.06 16.37 25.35
CA PRO A 68 3.95 15.41 25.31
C PRO A 68 2.78 15.89 24.46
N ASP A 69 2.35 17.14 24.64
CA ASP A 69 1.21 17.72 23.91
C ASP A 69 1.47 17.78 22.41
N TYR A 70 2.71 18.06 22.00
CA TYR A 70 3.09 18.02 20.59
C TYR A 70 2.97 16.60 20.03
N GLN A 71 3.49 15.60 20.75
CA GLN A 71 3.41 14.20 20.35
C GLN A 71 1.95 13.76 20.23
N GLN A 72 1.13 14.02 21.25
CA GLN A 72 -0.28 13.66 21.25
C GLN A 72 -1.07 14.36 20.14
N LYS A 73 -0.72 15.59 19.79
CA LYS A 73 -1.41 16.33 18.73
C LYS A 73 -1.01 15.87 17.33
N ASN A 74 0.28 15.61 17.09
CA ASN A 74 0.84 15.47 15.75
C ASN A 74 1.20 14.03 15.35
N TRP A 75 1.38 13.13 16.31
CA TRP A 75 1.84 11.76 16.07
C TRP A 75 0.71 10.78 16.29
N VAL A 76 0.36 10.02 15.26
CA VAL A 76 -0.71 9.03 15.31
C VAL A 76 -0.20 7.66 14.90
N MET A 77 -0.94 6.63 15.29
CA MET A 77 -0.59 5.26 14.96
C MET A 77 -0.94 4.97 13.50
N PHE A 78 -0.05 4.28 12.79
CA PHE A 78 -0.30 3.87 11.41
C PHE A 78 -1.51 2.93 11.28
N SER A 79 -1.67 2.03 12.26
CA SER A 79 -2.80 1.11 12.35
C SER A 79 -4.16 1.79 12.56
N ASP A 80 -4.16 2.99 13.13
CA ASP A 80 -5.36 3.77 13.43
C ASP A 80 -4.99 5.26 13.40
N PRO A 81 -5.11 5.92 12.23
CA PRO A 81 -4.71 7.32 12.06
C PRO A 81 -5.59 8.30 12.87
N GLY A 82 -6.68 7.83 13.49
CA GLY A 82 -7.48 8.60 14.45
C GLY A 82 -6.89 8.59 15.86
N LYS A 83 -6.02 7.63 16.19
CA LYS A 83 -5.46 7.43 17.53
C LYS A 83 -4.04 7.96 17.63
N SER A 84 -3.84 8.89 18.55
CA SER A 84 -2.50 9.39 18.89
C SER A 84 -1.60 8.31 19.46
N ILE A 85 -0.29 8.52 19.37
CA ILE A 85 0.69 7.65 20.01
C ILE A 85 0.39 7.48 21.50
N SER A 86 0.55 6.27 22.02
CA SER A 86 0.40 6.01 23.46
C SER A 86 1.40 6.84 24.26
N LYS A 87 0.95 7.46 25.35
CA LYS A 87 1.82 8.11 26.35
C LYS A 87 2.94 7.18 26.84
N CYS A 88 4.09 7.75 27.19
CA CYS A 88 5.23 6.98 27.70
C CYS A 88 4.96 6.52 29.13
N PRO A 89 4.92 5.21 29.42
CA PRO A 89 4.53 4.71 30.75
C PRO A 89 5.59 4.92 31.83
N LYS A 90 6.83 5.25 31.43
CA LYS A 90 7.97 5.42 32.34
C LYS A 90 8.46 6.87 32.42
N SER A 91 7.85 7.80 31.67
CA SER A 91 8.21 9.21 31.73
C SER A 91 7.32 9.94 32.72
N GLY A 92 7.88 10.81 33.55
CA GLY A 92 7.11 11.60 34.52
C GLY A 92 6.21 12.66 33.86
N ASP A 93 6.50 13.02 32.61
CA ASP A 93 5.74 13.98 31.81
C ASP A 93 4.92 13.31 30.68
N ASP A 94 4.88 11.98 30.62
CA ASP A 94 4.26 11.19 29.54
C ASP A 94 4.92 11.27 28.14
N ALA A 95 6.03 12.02 27.95
CA ALA A 95 6.70 12.13 26.65
C ALA A 95 7.59 10.92 26.32
N HIS A 96 7.63 10.55 25.04
CA HIS A 96 8.68 9.67 24.53
C HIS A 96 9.92 10.48 24.12
N MET A 97 11.10 9.99 24.49
CA MET A 97 12.38 10.57 24.03
C MET A 97 13.02 9.62 23.02
N PHE A 98 12.83 9.89 21.73
CA PHE A 98 13.24 8.99 20.67
C PHE A 98 14.69 9.18 20.25
N PHE A 99 15.42 8.08 20.16
CA PHE A 99 16.73 8.02 19.51
C PHE A 99 16.64 7.23 18.20
N LYS A 100 17.16 7.80 17.13
CA LYS A 100 17.30 7.10 15.84
C LYS A 100 18.30 5.96 16.04
N LYS A 101 17.87 4.73 15.76
CA LYS A 101 18.75 3.55 15.80
C LYS A 101 19.30 3.26 14.42
N GLU A 102 18.44 3.16 13.42
CA GLU A 102 18.83 2.86 12.04
C GLU A 102 17.77 3.35 11.05
N GLU A 103 18.18 3.52 9.80
CA GLU A 103 17.31 3.69 8.64
C GLU A 103 17.58 2.52 7.70
N PHE A 104 16.53 1.82 7.29
CA PHE A 104 16.65 0.58 6.54
C PHE A 104 15.47 0.39 5.60
N LYS A 105 15.58 -0.64 4.76
CA LYS A 105 14.60 -1.03 3.76
C LYS A 105 13.85 -2.28 4.25
N THR A 106 12.53 -2.29 4.17
CA THR A 106 11.69 -3.41 4.63
C THR A 106 10.58 -3.72 3.63
N SER A 107 10.05 -4.95 3.64
CA SER A 107 8.91 -5.29 2.79
C SER A 107 7.59 -4.69 3.31
N PRO A 108 6.60 -4.45 2.43
CA PRO A 108 5.25 -4.05 2.82
C PRO A 108 4.58 -5.01 3.80
N TYR A 109 4.85 -6.32 3.68
CA TYR A 109 4.36 -7.34 4.61
C TYR A 109 4.79 -7.07 6.05
N ILE A 110 6.07 -6.76 6.29
CA ILE A 110 6.57 -6.46 7.64
C ILE A 110 5.95 -5.17 8.19
N VAL A 111 5.70 -4.17 7.32
CA VAL A 111 4.97 -2.95 7.72
C VAL A 111 3.55 -3.29 8.17
N HIS A 112 2.86 -4.21 7.49
CA HIS A 112 1.56 -4.70 7.91
C HIS A 112 1.61 -5.42 9.26
N GLU A 113 2.51 -6.39 9.43
CA GLU A 113 2.62 -7.16 10.68
C GLU A 113 2.93 -6.25 11.88
N ARG A 114 3.77 -5.24 11.66
CA ARG A 114 4.19 -4.29 12.70
C ARG A 114 3.40 -2.99 12.69
N LYS A 115 2.25 -2.90 12.03
CA LYS A 115 1.50 -1.64 11.86
C LYS A 115 1.18 -0.90 13.16
N ASN A 116 1.09 -1.60 14.28
CA ASN A 116 0.86 -1.04 15.62
C ASN A 116 2.12 -0.42 16.26
N ASP A 117 3.29 -0.59 15.65
CA ASP A 117 4.55 0.03 16.09
C ASP A 117 4.91 1.26 15.24
N TYR A 118 4.21 1.48 14.12
CA TYR A 118 4.46 2.60 13.22
C TYR A 118 3.74 3.86 13.70
N VAL A 119 4.48 4.97 13.70
CA VAL A 119 4.02 6.31 13.96
C VAL A 119 4.03 7.08 12.64
N VAL A 120 2.94 7.78 12.34
CA VAL A 120 2.83 8.68 11.20
C VAL A 120 2.59 10.11 11.69
N LEU A 121 3.13 11.06 10.92
CA LEU A 121 3.10 12.47 11.27
C LEU A 121 2.00 13.19 10.52
N LYS A 122 1.10 13.88 11.23
CA LYS A 122 0.04 14.68 10.59
C LYS A 122 0.58 15.77 9.66
N ASN A 123 1.75 16.30 9.98
CA ASN A 123 2.52 17.27 9.21
C ASN A 123 3.78 16.65 8.57
N GLY A 124 3.78 15.32 8.39
CA GLY A 124 4.87 14.58 7.74
C GLY A 124 5.00 14.92 6.27
N GLY A 125 6.22 14.75 5.75
CA GLY A 125 6.51 14.95 4.34
C GLY A 125 6.13 13.72 3.49
N PRO A 126 6.19 13.83 2.15
CA PRO A 126 6.08 12.67 1.28
C PRO A 126 7.17 11.64 1.62
N ILE A 127 6.77 10.38 1.78
CA ILE A 127 7.73 9.30 2.03
C ILE A 127 8.56 9.04 0.78
N LYS A 128 9.75 8.46 0.93
CA LYS A 128 10.66 8.15 -0.20
C LYS A 128 10.07 7.12 -1.17
N THR A 129 9.35 6.13 -0.65
CA THR A 129 8.74 5.07 -1.45
C THR A 129 7.52 5.57 -2.21
N LYS A 130 7.43 5.24 -3.50
CA LYS A 130 6.32 5.63 -4.35
C LYS A 130 5.15 4.66 -4.18
N ILE A 131 3.94 5.19 -4.35
CA ILE A 131 2.69 4.43 -4.35
C ILE A 131 2.00 4.66 -5.69
N LYS A 132 1.46 3.59 -6.26
CA LYS A 132 0.61 3.62 -7.45
C LYS A 132 -0.83 3.37 -7.03
N LYS A 133 -1.75 4.12 -7.64
CA LYS A 133 -3.17 3.76 -7.64
C LYS A 133 -3.38 2.70 -8.73
N TRP A 134 -4.25 1.74 -8.45
CA TRP A 134 -4.62 0.74 -9.43
C TRP A 134 -6.14 0.63 -9.56
N ARG A 135 -6.59 0.19 -10.73
CA ARG A 135 -8.01 -0.06 -11.00
C ARG A 135 -8.19 -1.35 -11.78
N CYS A 136 -9.16 -2.16 -11.39
CA CYS A 136 -9.61 -3.31 -12.14
C CYS A 136 -10.53 -2.87 -13.30
N GLY A 137 -10.12 -3.11 -14.54
CA GLY A 137 -10.88 -2.82 -15.75
C GLY A 137 -12.21 -3.56 -15.83
N LEU A 138 -12.34 -4.72 -15.17
CA LEU A 138 -13.54 -5.56 -15.17
C LEU A 138 -14.54 -5.17 -14.07
N CYS A 139 -14.17 -5.35 -12.80
CA CYS A 139 -15.08 -5.08 -11.67
C CYS A 139 -15.04 -3.63 -11.17
N LYS A 140 -14.21 -2.77 -11.77
CA LYS A 140 -14.04 -1.35 -11.44
C LYS A 140 -13.54 -1.05 -10.02
N LYS A 141 -13.22 -2.05 -9.20
CA LYS A 141 -12.51 -1.88 -7.92
C LYS A 141 -11.22 -1.10 -8.13
N ASP A 142 -10.93 -0.22 -7.20
CA ASP A 142 -9.67 0.51 -7.12
C ASP A 142 -8.97 0.24 -5.79
N GLY A 143 -7.67 0.50 -5.78
CA GLY A 143 -6.82 0.32 -4.62
C GLY A 143 -5.46 0.97 -4.81
N PHE A 144 -4.57 0.67 -3.89
CA PHE A 144 -3.21 1.18 -3.87
C PHE A 144 -2.21 0.04 -3.75
N CYS A 145 -0.99 0.30 -4.20
CA CYS A 145 0.15 -0.61 -4.14
C CYS A 145 1.43 0.20 -4.10
N PHE A 146 2.49 -0.35 -3.54
CA PHE A 146 3.82 0.24 -3.64
C PHE A 146 4.35 0.10 -5.06
N ASP A 147 5.15 1.07 -5.49
CA ASP A 147 5.85 0.98 -6.75
C ASP A 147 6.82 -0.22 -6.71
N GLY A 148 6.68 -1.12 -7.69
CA GLY A 148 7.38 -2.41 -7.71
C GLY A 148 6.55 -3.58 -7.14
N ASP A 149 5.35 -3.35 -6.61
CA ASP A 149 4.43 -4.46 -6.36
C ASP A 149 4.07 -5.16 -7.68
N ASP A 150 4.14 -6.50 -7.68
CA ASP A 150 3.77 -7.30 -8.83
C ASP A 150 2.24 -7.35 -8.94
N MET A 151 1.68 -6.44 -9.70
CA MET A 151 0.25 -6.41 -9.98
C MET A 151 -0.12 -7.25 -11.22
N ASP A 152 0.83 -8.03 -11.76
CA ASP A 152 0.63 -9.01 -12.84
C ASP A 152 -0.05 -10.27 -12.29
N LEU A 153 -1.29 -10.11 -11.85
CA LEU A 153 -2.17 -11.19 -11.39
C LEU A 153 -2.62 -12.13 -12.52
N TRP A 154 -1.91 -12.14 -13.65
CA TRP A 154 -2.24 -12.81 -14.92
C TRP A 154 -1.35 -13.97 -15.25
N GLU A 155 -0.27 -14.23 -14.49
CA GLU A 155 0.65 -15.32 -14.81
C GLU A 155 -0.11 -16.65 -14.92
N GLY A 156 -0.41 -17.00 -16.17
CA GLY A 156 -1.48 -17.90 -16.53
C GLY A 156 -2.87 -17.30 -16.34
N LEU A 157 -3.65 -17.20 -17.42
CA LEU A 157 -5.12 -17.23 -17.37
C LEU A 157 -5.56 -18.58 -16.78
N ILE A 158 -5.26 -18.85 -15.51
CA ILE A 158 -5.60 -20.09 -14.83
C ILE A 158 -7.04 -19.92 -14.39
N PHE A 159 -7.97 -20.21 -15.31
CA PHE A 159 -9.42 -20.28 -15.07
C PHE A 159 -9.81 -21.21 -13.89
N LYS A 160 -8.85 -21.98 -13.36
CA LYS A 160 -9.05 -23.01 -12.34
C LYS A 160 -8.62 -22.60 -10.92
N ASN A 161 -7.60 -21.73 -10.75
CA ASN A 161 -7.04 -21.36 -9.45
C ASN A 161 -6.71 -19.87 -9.39
N PRO A 162 -7.65 -19.02 -8.94
CA PRO A 162 -7.37 -17.60 -8.80
C PRO A 162 -6.33 -17.37 -7.69
N GLN A 163 -5.34 -16.52 -7.93
CA GLN A 163 -4.42 -16.07 -6.88
C GLN A 163 -5.21 -15.39 -5.76
N LYS A 164 -4.91 -15.77 -4.51
CA LYS A 164 -5.49 -15.14 -3.33
C LYS A 164 -4.76 -13.83 -3.08
N VAL A 165 -5.45 -12.74 -3.34
CA VAL A 165 -4.93 -11.40 -3.06
C VAL A 165 -5.41 -10.97 -1.68
N PHE A 166 -4.55 -10.35 -0.88
CA PHE A 166 -4.89 -9.84 0.46
C PHE A 166 -4.83 -8.32 0.49
N ASN A 167 -5.76 -7.72 1.22
CA ASN A 167 -5.72 -6.31 1.55
C ASN A 167 -4.77 -6.11 2.74
N MET A 168 -3.61 -5.47 2.54
CA MET A 168 -2.69 -5.16 3.65
C MET A 168 -3.29 -4.22 4.71
N GLY A 169 -4.34 -3.46 4.41
CA GLY A 169 -5.04 -2.67 5.41
C GLY A 169 -5.69 -3.52 6.50
N SER A 170 -6.61 -4.35 6.02
CA SER A 170 -7.51 -5.16 6.85
C SER A 170 -7.00 -6.59 7.12
N GLY A 171 -6.00 -7.07 6.39
CA GLY A 171 -5.59 -8.48 6.36
C GLY A 171 -6.60 -9.40 5.67
N SER A 172 -7.69 -8.86 5.11
CA SER A 172 -8.76 -9.65 4.49
C SER A 172 -8.42 -10.03 3.06
N SER A 173 -8.82 -11.22 2.62
CA SER A 173 -8.75 -11.58 1.20
C SER A 173 -9.61 -10.64 0.35
N ILE A 174 -9.06 -10.16 -0.75
CA ILE A 174 -9.77 -9.41 -1.77
C ILE A 174 -10.58 -10.42 -2.61
N PRO A 175 -11.92 -10.31 -2.67
CA PRO A 175 -12.73 -11.20 -3.48
C PRO A 175 -12.31 -11.13 -4.96
N VAL A 176 -12.24 -12.30 -5.59
CA VAL A 176 -11.96 -12.46 -7.03
C VAL A 176 -12.97 -11.68 -7.86
N CYS A 177 -12.53 -11.11 -8.97
CA CYS A 177 -13.43 -10.54 -9.95
C CYS A 177 -14.09 -11.69 -10.72
N ASN A 178 -15.43 -11.79 -10.67
CA ASN A 178 -16.19 -12.77 -11.44
C ASN A 178 -16.79 -12.05 -12.66
N PHE A 179 -16.07 -12.05 -13.77
CA PHE A 179 -16.56 -11.48 -15.02
C PHE A 179 -17.00 -12.58 -15.97
N LYS A 180 -18.24 -12.51 -16.46
CA LYS A 180 -18.76 -13.47 -17.42
C LYS A 180 -18.42 -13.04 -18.85
N LEU A 181 -17.61 -13.83 -19.54
CA LEU A 181 -17.29 -13.63 -20.94
C LEU A 181 -18.53 -13.88 -21.81
N ILE A 182 -18.52 -13.33 -23.02
CA ILE A 182 -19.60 -13.52 -24.01
C ILE A 182 -19.71 -14.99 -24.44
N THR A 183 -18.63 -15.77 -24.28
CA THR A 183 -18.61 -17.23 -24.47
C THR A 183 -19.37 -18.00 -23.39
N GLY A 184 -19.77 -17.34 -22.30
CA GLY A 184 -20.42 -17.93 -21.14
C GLY A 184 -19.45 -18.39 -20.04
N GLU A 185 -18.15 -18.37 -20.31
CA GLU A 185 -17.09 -18.71 -19.36
C GLU A 185 -16.89 -17.61 -18.31
N GLU A 186 -16.50 -17.99 -17.10
CA GLU A 186 -16.20 -17.06 -16.02
C GLU A 186 -14.69 -16.81 -15.94
N LEU A 187 -14.31 -15.55 -16.06
CA LEU A 187 -12.97 -15.08 -15.76
C LEU A 187 -12.90 -14.70 -14.28
N LYS A 188 -11.99 -15.36 -13.55
CA LYS A 188 -11.82 -15.24 -12.09
C LYS A 188 -10.55 -14.47 -11.70
N CYS A 189 -10.24 -13.37 -12.39
CA CYS A 189 -9.05 -12.55 -12.12
C CYS A 189 -9.33 -11.04 -12.30
N HIS A 190 -8.52 -10.19 -11.67
CA HIS A 190 -8.70 -8.72 -11.65
C HIS A 190 -7.88 -8.03 -12.72
N MET A 191 -8.50 -7.34 -13.70
CA MET A 191 -7.87 -6.54 -14.80
C MET A 191 -7.15 -5.28 -14.34
N VAL A 192 -6.04 -5.42 -13.63
CA VAL A 192 -5.33 -4.29 -13.05
C VAL A 192 -4.63 -3.42 -14.11
N THR A 193 -4.97 -2.13 -14.04
CA THR A 193 -4.26 -1.04 -14.71
C THR A 193 -3.68 -0.12 -13.64
N LEU A 194 -2.44 0.33 -13.82
CA LEU A 194 -1.76 1.21 -12.87
C LEU A 194 -1.78 2.67 -13.35
N ASP A 195 -2.05 3.57 -12.41
CA ASP A 195 -1.84 5.00 -12.59
C ASP A 195 -0.37 5.38 -12.34
N SER A 196 -0.04 6.66 -12.54
CA SER A 196 1.30 7.18 -12.26
C SER A 196 1.68 7.06 -10.78
N ALA A 197 2.93 6.65 -10.54
CA ALA A 197 3.50 6.52 -9.21
C ALA A 197 3.74 7.90 -8.58
N LYS A 198 3.39 8.06 -7.30
CA LYS A 198 3.54 9.31 -6.54
C LYS A 198 4.04 9.05 -5.13
N ASN A 199 4.74 10.02 -4.56
CA ASN A 199 5.12 10.03 -3.15
C ASN A 199 3.99 10.66 -2.33
N TYR A 200 3.49 9.94 -1.32
CA TYR A 200 2.41 10.40 -0.44
C TYR A 200 2.96 10.74 0.94
N PRO A 201 2.41 11.75 1.64
CA PRO A 201 2.64 11.94 3.07
C PRO A 201 2.28 10.70 3.88
N SER A 202 3.05 10.38 4.91
CA SER A 202 2.83 9.17 5.73
C SER A 202 1.43 9.06 6.33
N ILE A 203 0.83 10.20 6.73
CA ILE A 203 -0.54 10.24 7.22
C ILE A 203 -1.58 9.91 6.15
N GLU A 204 -1.31 10.28 4.89
CA GLU A 204 -2.19 9.90 3.78
C GLU A 204 -2.10 8.41 3.52
N ILE A 205 -0.91 7.82 3.59
CA ILE A 205 -0.72 6.36 3.49
C ILE A 205 -1.52 5.65 4.57
N ALA A 206 -1.44 6.10 5.83
CA ALA A 206 -2.22 5.54 6.93
C ALA A 206 -3.73 5.61 6.70
N LYS A 207 -4.24 6.73 6.14
CA LYS A 207 -5.65 6.86 5.75
C LYS A 207 -6.00 5.96 4.58
N LEU A 208 -5.10 5.84 3.62
CA LEU A 208 -5.30 4.99 2.47
C LEU A 208 -5.30 3.52 2.88
N MET A 209 -4.59 3.10 3.94
CA MET A 209 -4.59 1.73 4.46
C MET A 209 -5.97 1.20 4.87
N SER A 210 -6.99 2.05 5.04
CA SER A 210 -8.37 1.55 5.17
C SER A 210 -8.97 1.05 3.84
N ASN A 211 -8.33 1.34 2.70
CA ASN A 211 -8.74 0.95 1.36
C ASN A 211 -8.11 -0.39 0.95
N LEU A 212 -8.32 -0.82 -0.29
CA LEU A 212 -7.71 -2.01 -0.85
C LEU A 212 -6.20 -1.79 -1.08
N TRP A 213 -5.34 -2.52 -0.39
CA TRP A 213 -3.89 -2.51 -0.60
C TRP A 213 -3.38 -3.84 -1.11
N TYR A 214 -2.69 -3.79 -2.24
CA TYR A 214 -1.99 -4.94 -2.76
C TYR A 214 -0.56 -4.95 -2.24
N SER A 215 -0.09 -6.11 -1.80
CA SER A 215 1.31 -6.51 -1.85
C SER A 215 1.34 -8.03 -1.75
N ASP A 216 1.98 -8.67 -2.71
CA ASP A 216 2.38 -10.09 -2.66
C ASP A 216 3.58 -10.28 -1.70
#